data_AF-A0AA39I6Z6-F1
#
_entry.id   AF-A0AA39I6Z6-F1
#
_cell.length_a   1.000
_cell.length_b   1.000
_cell.length_c   1.000
_cell.angle_alpha   90.00
_cell.angle_beta   90.00
_cell.angle_gamma   90.00
#
_symmetry.space_group_name_H-M   'P 1'
#
loop_
_entity.id
_entity.type
_entity.pdbx_description
1 polymer ?
#
loop_
_entity_poly.entity_id
_entity_poly.type
_entity_poly.pdbx_seq_one_letter_code
_entity_poly.pdbx_strand_id
1 'polypeptide(L)' 'MIEELNEASLKCGLKMNKAKTKILATDETTIRLNGEEIKQVEAFIYLGQEVRLAESAADGACSGDTKSS' A
#
# COMPACT_ATOMS: atom_id res chain seq x y z
N MET A 1 2.44 -14.80 -4.42
CA MET A 1 2.48 -13.83 -3.28
C MET A 1 1.10 -13.47 -2.71
N ILE A 2 0.15 -12.85 -3.43
CA ILE A 2 -1.22 -12.58 -2.88
C ILE A 2 -2.16 -13.80 -3.00
N GLU A 3 -2.05 -14.55 -4.09
CA GLU A 3 -2.87 -15.75 -4.31
C GLU A 3 -2.47 -16.88 -3.35
N GLU A 4 -1.17 -17.12 -3.18
CA GLU A 4 -0.64 -18.02 -2.16
C GLU A 4 -1.11 -17.65 -0.75
N LEU A 5 -1.16 -16.35 -0.41
CA LEU A 5 -1.69 -15.89 0.88
C LEU A 5 -3.19 -16.19 0.99
N ASN A 6 -3.96 -15.98 -0.08
CA ASN A 6 -5.39 -16.33 -0.10
C ASN A 6 -5.59 -17.84 0.08
N GLU A 7 -4.80 -18.67 -0.61
CA GLU A 7 -4.83 -20.13 -0.46
C GLU A 7 -4.46 -20.57 0.96
N ALA A 8 -3.40 -20.01 1.53
CA ALA A 8 -2.97 -20.29 2.89
C ALA A 8 -4.03 -19.85 3.92
N SER A 9 -4.65 -18.70 3.71
CA SER A 9 -5.75 -18.20 4.54
C SER A 9 -6.94 -19.15 4.53
N LEU A 10 -7.31 -19.68 3.35
CA LEU A 10 -8.40 -20.63 3.22
C LEU A 10 -8.11 -21.94 3.99
N LYS A 11 -6.86 -22.40 4.02
CA LYS A 11 -6.45 -23.61 4.77
C LYS A 11 -6.65 -23.47 6.28
N CYS A 12 -6.65 -22.25 6.82
CA CYS A 12 -6.95 -21.98 8.23
C CYS A 12 -8.37 -21.43 8.45
N GLY A 13 -9.26 -21.53 7.47
CA GLY A 13 -10.66 -21.09 7.59
C GLY A 13 -10.88 -19.58 7.45
N LEU A 14 -9.86 -18.83 7.05
CA LEU A 14 -9.95 -17.39 6.79
C LEU A 14 -10.22 -17.11 5.31
N LYS A 15 -10.96 -16.03 5.04
CA LYS A 15 -11.27 -15.59 3.67
C LYS A 15 -10.90 -14.13 3.49
N MET A 16 -10.13 -13.84 2.45
CA MET A 16 -9.81 -12.46 2.09
C MET A 16 -11.06 -11.74 1.55
N ASN A 17 -11.34 -10.56 2.09
CA ASN A 17 -12.43 -9.73 1.60
C ASN A 17 -11.96 -8.89 0.41
N LYS A 18 -12.22 -9.37 -0.81
CA LYS A 18 -11.80 -8.71 -2.05
C LYS A 18 -12.26 -7.25 -2.16
N ALA A 19 -13.46 -6.93 -1.70
CA ALA A 19 -13.99 -5.56 -1.77
C ALA A 19 -13.17 -4.59 -0.90
N LYS A 20 -12.57 -5.08 0.19
CA LYS A 20 -11.71 -4.30 1.09
C LYS A 20 -10.22 -4.40 0.76
N THR A 21 -9.78 -5.40 0.00
CA THR A 21 -8.39 -5.49 -0.47
C THR A 21 -8.10 -4.40 -1.49
N LYS A 22 -6.96 -3.72 -1.35
CA LYS A 22 -6.48 -2.62 -2.21
C LYS A 22 -4.96 -2.73 -2.35
N ILE A 23 -4.41 -2.12 -3.40
CA ILE A 23 -2.96 -2.05 -3.65
C ILE A 23 -2.50 -0.62 -3.38
N LEU A 24 -1.41 -0.44 -2.65
CA LEU A 24 -0.67 0.82 -2.60
C LEU A 24 0.68 0.57 -3.31
N ALA A 25 0.90 1.19 -4.46
CA ALA A 25 2.11 1.03 -5.28
C ALA A 25 2.47 2.36 -5.97
N THR A 26 3.77 2.58 -6.20
CA THR A 26 4.29 3.81 -6.81
C THR A 26 3.92 3.89 -8.28
N ASP A 27 4.06 2.76 -8.98
CA ASP A 27 3.71 2.63 -10.39
C ASP A 27 2.35 1.94 -10.55
N GLU A 28 1.69 2.16 -11.68
CA GLU A 28 0.46 1.48 -12.03
C GLU A 28 0.71 -0.04 -12.07
N THR A 29 0.04 -0.77 -11.17
CA THR A 29 0.26 -2.20 -10.97
C THR A 29 -1.05 -2.95 -10.98
N THR A 30 -1.17 -3.90 -11.90
CA THR A 30 -2.31 -4.83 -11.97
C THR A 30 -2.01 -6.08 -11.16
N ILE A 31 -2.74 -6.29 -10.06
CA ILE A 31 -2.73 -7.55 -9.30
C ILE A 31 -4.13 -8.16 -9.35
N ARG A 32 -4.18 -9.48 -9.60
CA ARG A 32 -5.42 -10.24 -9.60
C ARG A 32 -5.53 -11.14 -8.37
N LEU A 33 -6.74 -11.29 -7.87
CA LEU A 33 -7.09 -12.21 -6.79
C LEU A 33 -8.30 -13.03 -7.20
N ASN A 34 -8.09 -14.32 -7.47
CA ASN A 34 -9.10 -15.22 -8.03
C ASN A 34 -9.68 -14.69 -9.36
N GLY A 35 -8.80 -14.15 -10.22
CA GLY A 35 -9.19 -13.60 -11.53
C GLY A 35 -9.77 -12.18 -11.51
N GLU A 36 -10.08 -11.61 -10.34
CA GLU A 36 -10.57 -10.23 -10.22
C GLU A 36 -9.42 -9.26 -9.95
N GLU A 37 -9.40 -8.12 -10.62
CA GLU A 37 -8.40 -7.08 -10.40
C GLU A 37 -8.63 -6.34 -9.07
N ILE A 38 -7.56 -6.19 -8.29
CA ILE A 38 -7.58 -5.40 -7.06
C ILE A 38 -7.31 -3.95 -7.40
N LYS A 39 -8.19 -3.05 -6.95
CA LYS A 39 -8.03 -1.61 -7.13
C LYS A 39 -6.78 -1.07 -6.43
N GLN A 40 -5.98 -0.30 -7.15
CA GLN A 40 -4.91 0.54 -6.61
C GLN A 40 -5.48 1.83 -5.98
N VAL A 41 -4.86 2.27 -4.88
CA VAL A 41 -5.22 3.46 -4.13
C VAL A 41 -3.98 4.30 -3.84
N GLU A 42 -4.17 5.60 -3.66
CA GLU A 42 -3.10 6.55 -3.35
C GLU A 42 -2.78 6.58 -1.84
N ALA A 43 -3.76 6.26 -1.00
CA ALA A 43 -3.63 6.21 0.45
C ALA A 43 -4.63 5.23 1.09
N PHE A 44 -4.35 4.78 2.31
CA PHE A 44 -5.27 4.01 3.15
C PHE A 44 -5.07 4.29 4.64
N ILE A 45 -6.11 4.03 5.45
CA ILE A 45 -6.00 4.13 6.91
C ILE A 45 -5.51 2.80 7.49
N TYR A 46 -4.37 2.83 8.16
CA TYR A 46 -3.82 1.72 8.92
C TYR A 46 -3.76 2.07 10.40
N LEU A 47 -4.53 1.35 11.22
CA LEU A 47 -4.56 1.53 12.68
C LEU A 47 -4.79 2.99 13.12
N GLY A 48 -5.64 3.72 12.40
CA GLY A 48 -6.00 5.12 12.70
C GLY A 48 -5.04 6.16 12.12
N GLN A 49 -3.97 5.74 11.44
CA GLN A 49 -3.05 6.63 10.75
C GLN A 49 -3.21 6.48 9.24
N GLU A 50 -3.12 7.59 8.52
CA GLU A 50 -3.11 7.56 7.07
C GLU A 50 -1.72 7.17 6.55
N VAL A 51 -1.70 6.17 5.68
CA VAL A 51 -0.51 5.68 4.99
C VAL A 51 -0.66 6.01 3.52
N ARG A 52 0.38 6.62 2.95
CA ARG A 52 0.53 6.95 1.53
C ARG A 52 1.99 6.76 1.14
N LEU A 53 2.25 6.61 -0.14
CA LEU A 53 3.64 6.52 -0.61
C LEU A 53 4.29 7.90 -0.57
N ALA A 54 5.54 7.95 -0.13
CA ALA A 54 6.34 9.14 -0.29
C ALA A 54 6.63 9.30 -1.79
N GLU A 55 6.26 10.45 -2.35
CA GLU A 55 6.72 10.83 -3.67
C GLU A 55 8.26 10.85 -3.60
N SER A 56 8.93 10.15 -4.51
CA SER A 56 10.39 10.19 -4.56
C SER A 56 10.78 11.65 -4.70
N ALA A 57 11.37 12.21 -3.65
CA ALA A 57 11.91 13.55 -3.67
C ALA A 57 13.04 13.60 -4.70
N ALA A 58 12.69 13.93 -5.95
CA ALA A 58 13.58 14.65 -6.81
C ALA A 58 13.65 16.07 -6.24
N ASP A 59 14.73 16.32 -5.50
CA ASP A 59 15.29 17.63 -5.10
C ASP A 59 14.46 18.54 -4.17
N GLY A 60 15.05 18.81 -2.98
CA GLY A 60 14.61 19.90 -2.11
C GLY A 60 15.39 19.92 -0.79
N ALA A 61 16.50 20.66 -0.76
CA ALA A 61 17.37 20.83 0.40
C ALA A 61 16.59 21.25 1.67
N CYS A 62 16.66 20.46 2.74
CA CYS A 62 16.44 20.96 4.09
C CYS A 62 17.65 21.85 4.46
N SER A 63 17.60 23.14 4.11
CA SER A 63 18.46 24.14 4.72
C SER A 63 18.06 24.29 6.18
N GLY A 64 18.77 23.61 7.07
CA GLY A 64 18.71 23.88 8.49
C GLY A 64 19.25 25.27 8.75
N ASP A 65 18.38 26.20 9.14
CA ASP A 65 18.75 27.47 9.72
C ASP A 65 19.50 27.21 11.03
N THR A 66 20.83 27.17 11.00
CA THR A 66 21.64 27.31 12.21
C THR A 66 21.64 28.79 12.58
N LYS A 67 20.77 29.13 13.52
CA LYS A 67 20.75 30.44 14.19
C LYS A 67 22.06 30.59 14.99
N SER A 68 22.97 31.42 14.48
CA SER A 68 24.15 31.85 15.24
C SER A 68 23.73 32.72 16.43
N SER A 69 24.20 32.38 17.62
CA SER A 69 24.29 33.26 18.79
C SER A 69 25.63 33.04 19.46
#